data_AF-A0A7L6A6N7-F1
#
_entry.id   AF-A0A7L6A6N7-F1
#
_cell.length_a   1.000
_cell.length_b   1.000
_cell.length_c   1.000
_cell.angle_alpha   90.00
_cell.angle_beta   90.00
_cell.angle_gamma   90.00
#
_symmetry.space_group_name_H-M   'P 1'
#
loop_
_entity.id
_entity.type
_entity.pdbx_description
1 polymer ?
#
loop_
_entity_poly.entity_id
_entity_poly.type
_entity_poly.pdbx_seq_one_letter_code
_entity_poly.pdbx_strand_id
1 'polypeptide(L)'
;MNDGDQKPVVGPTPPLSKARRQTNRRRFLRTVLLTGGVLGAALSGFLPLIYSQRKRLRPPGALDEKDFLASCIKCGQCVQVCPVQAIKLADLIDGMGVGTPYIDARQQACDFSCDAVQCVLACPTGTLTYHKPDFLTVRPGAALAAKPILLAKEKDPEPTLNMTERMGVARLTRPEACLAIQGKGFKGQTRGPDFKGTMRYMDVDRWKPIRIADHPYNVAECDLCVRECPLKGAISIETVFAPDGSKRKSPVVHEPCVGCGVCEMVCPVEPSCITIEARGVWKT
;
A
#
# COMPACT_ATOMS: atom_id res chain seq x y z
N MET A 1 71.31 25.48 55.76
CA MET A 1 70.13 24.92 56.45
C MET A 1 69.02 24.83 55.42
N ASN A 2 68.57 23.60 55.13
CA ASN A 2 67.36 23.31 54.37
C ASN A 2 66.15 23.55 55.27
N ASP A 3 65.07 24.13 54.74
CA ASP A 3 63.73 23.72 55.15
C ASP A 3 62.78 23.82 53.95
N GLY A 4 62.26 22.66 53.56
CA GLY A 4 61.41 22.44 52.40
C GLY A 4 59.95 22.54 52.76
N ASP A 5 59.21 23.29 51.96
CA ASP A 5 57.78 23.52 52.03
C ASP A 5 57.01 22.23 51.63
N GLN A 6 56.41 21.53 52.61
CA GLN A 6 55.61 20.32 52.37
C GLN A 6 54.11 20.66 52.21
N LYS A 7 53.56 20.43 51.01
CA LYS A 7 52.11 20.43 50.76
C LYS A 7 51.39 19.34 51.56
N PRO A 8 50.18 19.60 52.11
CA PRO A 8 49.41 18.60 52.82
C PRO A 8 48.91 17.51 51.85
N VAL A 9 49.24 16.25 52.20
CA VAL A 9 48.80 15.05 51.50
C VAL A 9 47.33 14.78 51.83
N VAL A 10 46.45 14.84 50.82
CA VAL A 10 45.04 14.47 50.96
C VAL A 10 44.94 12.95 51.14
N GLY A 11 44.59 12.52 52.36
CA GLY A 11 44.40 11.11 52.68
C GLY A 11 43.21 10.48 51.94
N PRO A 12 43.19 9.14 51.78
CA PRO A 12 42.17 8.43 51.03
C PRO A 12 40.79 8.57 51.70
N THR A 13 39.77 8.85 50.89
CA THR A 13 38.41 9.11 51.36
C THR A 13 37.83 7.86 52.05
N PRO A 14 37.26 7.98 53.27
CA PRO A 14 36.77 6.83 54.02
C PRO A 14 35.59 6.12 53.30
N PRO A 15 35.47 4.78 53.41
CA PRO A 15 34.45 4.03 52.69
C PRO A 15 33.04 4.38 53.18
N LEU A 16 32.14 4.67 52.23
CA LEU A 16 30.73 4.97 52.51
C LEU A 16 30.03 3.83 53.26
N SER A 17 29.22 4.17 54.27
CA SER A 17 28.42 3.21 55.05
C SER A 17 27.43 2.42 54.18
N LYS A 18 27.11 1.18 54.56
CA LYS A 18 26.18 0.30 53.81
C LYS A 18 24.82 0.98 53.55
N ALA A 19 24.29 1.70 54.55
CA ALA A 19 23.06 2.47 54.42
C ALA A 19 23.18 3.61 53.40
N ARG A 20 24.26 4.40 53.43
CA ARG A 20 24.51 5.45 52.42
C ARG A 20 24.69 4.88 51.02
N ARG A 21 25.35 3.73 50.86
CA ARG A 21 25.47 3.03 49.56
C ARG A 21 24.11 2.58 49.02
N GLN A 22 23.24 2.05 49.86
CA GLN A 22 21.87 1.66 49.47
C GLN A 22 21.02 2.88 49.07
N THR A 23 21.07 3.98 49.82
CA THR A 23 20.35 5.23 49.49
C THR A 23 20.84 5.83 48.19
N ASN A 24 22.16 5.88 47.95
CA ASN A 24 22.73 6.35 46.69
C ASN A 24 22.34 5.46 45.50
N ARG A 25 22.34 4.13 45.67
CA ARG A 25 21.88 3.19 44.63
C ARG A 25 20.41 3.40 44.28
N ARG A 26 19.53 3.59 45.29
CA ARG A 26 18.11 3.89 45.08
C ARG A 26 17.90 5.23 44.37
N ARG A 27 18.67 6.26 44.74
CA ARG A 27 18.63 7.58 44.11
C ARG A 27 19.08 7.50 42.65
N PHE A 28 20.18 6.82 42.38
CA PHE A 28 20.68 6.59 41.01
C PHE A 28 19.65 5.86 40.15
N LEU A 29 19.07 4.75 40.63
CA LEU A 29 18.05 4.00 39.89
C LEU A 29 16.81 4.86 39.61
N ARG A 30 16.35 5.66 40.58
CA ARG A 30 15.23 6.59 40.37
C ARG A 30 15.57 7.65 39.33
N THR A 31 16.77 8.22 39.38
CA THR A 31 17.21 9.20 38.39
C THR A 31 17.26 8.55 37.00
N VAL A 32 17.93 7.42 36.82
CA VAL A 32 17.98 6.73 35.51
C VAL A 32 16.59 6.41 34.97
N LEU A 33 15.67 5.94 35.82
CA LEU A 33 14.31 5.58 35.39
C LEU A 33 13.49 6.83 35.00
N LEU A 34 13.61 7.92 35.76
CA LEU A 34 12.95 9.19 35.43
C LEU A 34 13.55 9.83 34.18
N THR A 35 14.87 9.95 34.09
CA THR A 35 15.54 10.56 32.93
C THR A 35 15.30 9.72 31.67
N GLY A 36 15.41 8.39 31.78
CA GLY A 36 15.12 7.47 30.68
C GLY A 36 13.65 7.48 30.26
N GLY A 37 12.71 7.57 31.21
CA GLY A 37 11.29 7.70 30.93
C GLY A 37 10.94 9.01 30.22
N VAL A 38 11.50 10.13 30.68
CA VAL A 38 11.30 11.45 30.07
C VAL A 38 11.91 11.52 28.68
N LEU A 39 13.16 11.05 28.50
CA LEU A 39 13.78 10.98 27.17
C LEU A 39 13.01 10.04 26.23
N GLY A 40 12.59 8.87 26.70
CA GLY A 40 11.80 7.93 25.92
C GLY A 40 10.48 8.54 25.45
N ALA A 41 9.75 9.22 26.33
CA ALA A 41 8.52 9.92 25.97
C ALA A 41 8.78 11.09 25.01
N ALA A 42 9.81 11.90 25.22
CA ALA A 42 10.18 12.99 24.32
C ALA A 42 10.54 12.48 22.91
N LEU A 43 11.27 11.37 22.83
CA LEU A 43 11.68 10.76 21.56
C LEU A 43 10.56 9.97 20.87
N SER A 44 9.53 9.52 21.60
CA SER A 44 8.39 8.81 21.01
C SER A 44 7.64 9.64 19.95
N GLY A 45 7.72 10.98 20.01
CA GLY A 45 7.18 11.86 18.98
C GLY A 45 7.83 11.71 17.60
N PHE A 46 9.02 11.10 17.51
CA PHE A 46 9.69 10.79 16.25
C PHE A 46 9.30 9.43 15.66
N LEU A 47 8.58 8.57 16.41
CA LEU A 47 8.11 7.28 15.92
C LEU A 47 7.29 7.40 14.62
N PRO A 48 6.34 8.35 14.48
CA PRO A 48 5.57 8.50 13.24
C PRO A 48 6.43 8.80 12.01
N LEU A 49 7.58 9.46 12.17
CA LEU A 49 8.51 9.74 11.07
C LEU A 49 9.23 8.45 10.61
N ILE A 50 9.55 7.57 11.54
CA ILE A 50 10.13 6.24 11.24
C ILE A 50 9.08 5.36 10.55
N TYR A 51 7.83 5.39 11.04
CA TYR A 51 6.72 4.63 10.44
C TYR A 51 6.19 5.22 9.12
N SER A 52 6.56 6.45 8.78
CA SER A 52 6.10 7.17 7.58
C SER A 52 6.57 6.57 6.23
N GLN A 53 7.40 5.53 6.24
CA GLN A 53 7.99 4.97 5.00
C GLN A 53 7.03 4.09 4.19
N ARG A 54 5.79 3.86 4.65
CA ARG A 54 4.80 3.05 3.91
C ARG A 54 4.25 3.84 2.72
N LYS A 55 4.69 3.51 1.51
CA LYS A 55 4.05 4.00 0.27
C LYS A 55 2.60 3.51 0.22
N ARG A 56 1.64 4.43 0.29
CA ARG A 56 0.21 4.11 0.20
C ARG A 56 -0.26 4.20 -1.24
N LEU A 57 -1.12 3.25 -1.65
CA LEU A 57 -1.80 3.33 -2.93
C LEU A 57 -2.88 4.41 -2.83
N ARG A 58 -2.78 5.45 -3.66
CA ARG A 58 -3.75 6.55 -3.68
C ARG A 58 -4.91 6.23 -4.63
N PRO A 59 -6.10 6.80 -4.41
CA PRO A 59 -7.24 6.64 -5.33
C PRO A 59 -6.94 7.10 -6.77
N PRO A 60 -7.77 6.71 -7.75
CA PRO A 60 -7.66 7.21 -9.12
C PRO A 60 -7.60 8.74 -9.19
N GLY A 61 -6.77 9.26 -10.11
CA GLY A 61 -6.63 10.71 -10.34
C GLY A 61 -5.82 11.47 -9.30
N ALA A 62 -5.19 10.78 -8.33
CA ALA A 62 -4.41 11.45 -7.29
C ALA A 62 -3.25 12.28 -7.83
N LEU A 63 -3.07 13.48 -7.26
CA LEU A 63 -1.83 14.25 -7.38
C LEU A 63 -0.63 13.45 -6.85
N ASP A 64 0.58 13.90 -7.19
CA ASP A 64 1.78 13.32 -6.60
C ASP A 64 1.90 13.65 -5.12
N GLU A 65 2.65 12.83 -4.35
CA GLU A 65 2.45 12.69 -2.90
C GLU A 65 2.47 14.02 -2.16
N LYS A 66 3.43 14.87 -2.51
CA LYS A 66 3.63 16.16 -1.87
C LYS A 66 2.42 17.07 -2.08
N ASP A 67 1.98 17.21 -3.32
CA ASP A 67 0.84 18.07 -3.68
C ASP A 67 -0.46 17.46 -3.18
N PHE A 68 -0.59 16.14 -3.23
CA PHE A 68 -1.72 15.40 -2.67
C PHE A 68 -1.88 15.67 -1.18
N LEU A 69 -0.81 15.56 -0.40
CA LEU A 69 -0.84 15.81 1.04
C LEU A 69 -1.11 17.28 1.38
N ALA A 70 -0.67 18.21 0.52
CA ALA A 70 -0.88 19.64 0.70
C ALA A 70 -2.32 20.07 0.36
N SER A 71 -2.94 19.48 -0.67
CA SER A 71 -4.27 19.88 -1.16
C SER A 71 -5.42 19.08 -0.54
N CYS A 72 -5.15 17.91 0.06
CA CYS A 72 -6.20 17.08 0.64
C CYS A 72 -6.74 17.71 1.94
N ILE A 73 -8.00 18.17 1.91
CA ILE A 73 -8.71 18.67 3.11
C ILE A 73 -9.33 17.55 3.97
N LYS A 74 -9.10 16.28 3.62
CA LYS A 74 -9.51 15.11 4.43
C LYS A 74 -11.03 15.03 4.67
N CYS A 75 -11.83 15.50 3.71
CA CYS A 75 -13.29 15.57 3.84
C CYS A 75 -14.01 14.21 3.74
N GLY A 76 -13.32 13.15 3.28
CA GLY A 76 -13.89 11.81 3.18
C GLY A 76 -14.91 11.59 2.05
N GLN A 77 -15.19 12.58 1.20
CA GLN A 77 -16.19 12.46 0.12
C GLN A 77 -15.87 11.31 -0.86
N CYS A 78 -14.59 11.13 -1.20
CA CYS A 78 -14.14 10.02 -2.04
C CYS A 78 -14.46 8.63 -1.44
N VAL A 79 -14.50 8.50 -0.11
CA VAL A 79 -14.87 7.26 0.59
C VAL A 79 -16.37 7.00 0.45
N GLN A 80 -17.19 8.04 0.64
CA GLN A 80 -18.65 7.94 0.60
C GLN A 80 -19.17 7.54 -0.79
N VAL A 81 -18.54 8.05 -1.85
CA VAL A 81 -18.96 7.75 -3.23
C VAL A 81 -18.39 6.44 -3.79
N CYS A 82 -17.53 5.73 -3.05
CA CYS A 82 -16.91 4.51 -3.56
C CYS A 82 -17.86 3.32 -3.39
N PRO A 83 -18.44 2.75 -4.47
CA PRO A 83 -19.48 1.71 -4.36
C PRO A 83 -18.98 0.41 -3.73
N VAL A 84 -17.70 0.08 -3.92
CA VAL A 84 -17.06 -1.12 -3.33
C VAL A 84 -16.23 -0.79 -2.08
N GLN A 85 -16.32 0.44 -1.56
CA GLN A 85 -15.62 0.86 -0.33
C GLN A 85 -14.09 0.59 -0.35
N ALA A 86 -13.46 0.70 -1.53
CA ALA A 86 -12.02 0.51 -1.70
C ALA A 86 -11.16 1.57 -1.02
N ILE A 87 -11.72 2.77 -0.86
CA ILE A 87 -11.00 3.91 -0.31
C ILE A 87 -11.24 3.96 1.20
N LYS A 88 -10.15 3.98 1.97
CA LYS A 88 -10.14 4.14 3.43
C LYS A 88 -9.41 5.42 3.80
N LEU A 89 -9.70 5.97 4.97
CA LEU A 89 -8.93 7.09 5.53
C LEU A 89 -7.85 6.55 6.45
N ALA A 90 -6.63 7.08 6.31
CA ALA A 90 -5.52 6.74 7.19
C ALA A 90 -5.80 7.21 8.63
N ASP A 91 -5.55 6.35 9.60
CA ASP A 91 -5.71 6.62 11.03
C ASP A 91 -4.42 7.19 11.64
N LEU A 92 -4.47 7.59 12.91
CA LEU A 92 -3.36 8.18 13.66
C LEU A 92 -2.15 7.24 13.71
N ILE A 93 -2.40 5.93 13.79
CA ILE A 93 -1.35 4.90 13.83
C ILE A 93 -0.69 4.68 12.47
N ASP A 94 -1.28 5.16 11.38
CA ASP A 94 -0.74 4.94 10.04
C ASP A 94 0.43 5.90 9.73
N GLY A 95 0.71 6.88 10.59
CA GLY A 95 1.83 7.82 10.45
C GLY A 95 1.46 9.07 9.62
N MET A 96 2.37 9.52 8.74
CA MET A 96 2.11 10.75 7.96
C MET A 96 0.88 10.62 7.06
N GLY A 97 0.14 11.73 6.90
CA GLY A 97 -1.08 11.76 6.10
C GLY A 97 -2.31 11.18 6.80
N VAL A 98 -2.41 11.28 8.13
CA VAL A 98 -3.65 10.99 8.88
C VAL A 98 -4.85 11.70 8.23
N GLY A 99 -5.95 10.97 8.06
CA GLY A 99 -7.19 11.41 7.43
C GLY A 99 -7.12 11.47 5.89
N THR A 100 -5.99 11.15 5.28
CA THR A 100 -5.90 11.14 3.81
C THR A 100 -6.35 9.79 3.23
N PRO A 101 -6.98 9.78 2.05
CA PRO A 101 -7.52 8.56 1.48
C PRO A 101 -6.43 7.66 0.89
N TYR A 102 -6.59 6.35 1.04
CA TYR A 102 -5.73 5.31 0.47
C TYR A 102 -6.54 4.05 0.14
N ILE A 103 -5.94 3.16 -0.63
CA ILE A 103 -6.50 1.84 -0.97
C ILE A 103 -5.57 0.77 -0.42
N ASP A 104 -6.15 -0.25 0.22
CA ASP A 104 -5.46 -1.50 0.57
C ASP A 104 -5.91 -2.56 -0.44
N ALA A 105 -5.09 -2.74 -1.48
CA ALA A 105 -5.39 -3.61 -2.61
C ALA A 105 -5.71 -5.06 -2.18
N ARG A 106 -5.00 -5.59 -1.17
CA ARG A 106 -5.24 -6.96 -0.69
C ARG A 106 -6.54 -7.08 0.09
N GLN A 107 -7.04 -6.02 0.71
CA GLN A 107 -8.30 -6.05 1.49
C GLN A 107 -9.53 -5.68 0.66
N GLN A 108 -9.42 -4.64 -0.17
CA GLN A 108 -10.49 -4.17 -1.05
C GLN A 108 -9.87 -3.32 -2.17
N ALA A 109 -9.76 -3.89 -3.35
CA ALA A 109 -9.21 -3.18 -4.51
C ALA A 109 -10.24 -2.25 -5.17
N CYS A 110 -9.75 -1.33 -5.98
CA CYS A 110 -10.59 -0.58 -6.90
C CYS A 110 -10.83 -1.45 -8.15
N ASP A 111 -12.07 -1.87 -8.37
CA ASP A 111 -12.50 -2.63 -9.56
C ASP A 111 -13.17 -1.73 -10.60
N PHE A 112 -13.02 -0.41 -10.46
CA PHE A 112 -13.69 0.61 -11.26
C PHE A 112 -15.21 0.47 -11.26
N SER A 113 -15.77 0.11 -10.09
CA SER A 113 -17.20 -0.13 -9.94
C SER A 113 -18.12 1.04 -10.29
N CYS A 114 -17.56 2.23 -10.38
CA CYS A 114 -18.29 3.45 -10.66
C CYS A 114 -18.17 3.90 -12.13
N ASP A 115 -17.50 3.12 -12.99
CA ASP A 115 -17.24 3.29 -14.44
C ASP A 115 -16.48 4.57 -14.85
N ALA A 116 -16.59 5.63 -14.05
CA ALA A 116 -16.09 6.97 -14.33
C ALA A 116 -15.26 7.52 -13.17
N VAL A 117 -14.71 6.66 -12.29
CA VAL A 117 -13.89 7.06 -11.13
C VAL A 117 -14.55 8.18 -10.31
N GLN A 118 -15.79 7.98 -9.86
CA GLN A 118 -16.61 8.97 -9.13
C GLN A 118 -15.90 9.67 -7.95
N CYS A 119 -14.91 9.03 -7.33
CA CYS A 119 -14.04 9.64 -6.33
C CYS A 119 -13.36 10.94 -6.81
N VAL A 120 -13.04 11.04 -8.10
CA VAL A 120 -12.48 12.24 -8.74
C VAL A 120 -13.52 13.36 -8.78
N LEU A 121 -14.75 13.06 -9.23
CA LEU A 121 -15.86 14.03 -9.28
C LEU A 121 -16.24 14.55 -7.89
N ALA A 122 -16.17 13.68 -6.89
CA ALA A 122 -16.50 14.03 -5.52
C ALA A 122 -15.40 14.80 -4.78
N CYS A 123 -14.23 15.01 -5.39
CA CYS A 123 -13.10 15.69 -4.74
C CYS A 123 -13.21 17.22 -4.89
N PRO A 124 -13.58 17.98 -3.83
CA PRO A 124 -13.82 19.41 -3.96
C PRO A 124 -12.54 20.24 -4.15
N THR A 125 -11.37 19.68 -3.81
CA THR A 125 -10.09 20.40 -3.87
C THR A 125 -9.26 20.08 -5.11
N GLY A 126 -9.73 19.18 -5.98
CA GLY A 126 -8.93 18.71 -7.12
C GLY A 126 -7.71 17.88 -6.74
N THR A 127 -7.63 17.39 -5.49
CA THR A 127 -6.57 16.45 -5.05
C THR A 127 -6.65 15.12 -5.82
N LEU A 128 -7.87 14.73 -6.19
CA LEU A 128 -8.14 13.74 -7.21
C LEU A 128 -8.68 14.51 -8.42
N THR A 129 -8.06 14.35 -9.57
CA THR A 129 -8.42 15.07 -10.81
C THR A 129 -8.28 14.18 -12.04
N TYR A 130 -9.09 14.45 -13.06
CA TYR A 130 -8.94 13.86 -14.39
C TYR A 130 -7.79 14.49 -15.18
N HIS A 131 -7.59 15.79 -14.96
CA HIS A 131 -6.62 16.61 -15.68
C HIS A 131 -5.81 17.38 -14.66
N LYS A 132 -4.52 17.07 -14.56
CA LYS A 132 -3.59 17.89 -13.81
C LYS A 132 -3.25 19.11 -14.65
N PRO A 133 -3.29 20.33 -14.07
CA PRO A 133 -2.78 21.51 -14.76
C PRO A 133 -1.26 21.38 -14.96
N ASP A 134 -0.75 22.03 -16.01
CA ASP A 134 0.64 21.86 -16.49
C ASP A 134 1.71 22.20 -15.43
N PHE A 135 1.38 23.01 -14.43
CA PHE A 135 2.30 23.36 -13.35
C PHE A 135 2.47 22.25 -12.30
N LEU A 136 1.58 21.25 -12.26
CA LEU A 136 1.73 20.10 -11.37
C LEU A 136 2.55 19.01 -12.05
N THR A 137 3.58 18.55 -11.34
CA THR A 137 4.48 17.53 -11.88
C THR A 137 3.80 16.17 -11.88
N VAL A 138 3.94 15.45 -13.00
CA VAL A 138 3.65 14.02 -13.09
C VAL A 138 4.95 13.26 -12.89
N ARG A 139 5.00 12.35 -11.92
CA ARG A 139 6.19 11.53 -11.69
C ARG A 139 6.59 10.77 -12.98
N PRO A 140 7.88 10.78 -13.37
CA PRO A 140 8.34 10.14 -14.60
C PRO A 140 7.91 8.67 -14.67
N GLY A 141 7.30 8.28 -15.80
CA GLY A 141 6.77 6.93 -15.96
C GLY A 141 5.50 6.66 -15.15
N ALA A 142 4.70 7.66 -14.75
CA ALA A 142 3.31 7.46 -14.27
C ALA A 142 2.23 7.75 -15.32
N ALA A 143 2.54 8.53 -16.35
CA ALA A 143 1.62 8.76 -17.46
C ALA A 143 1.31 7.45 -18.20
N LEU A 144 0.04 7.22 -18.48
CA LEU A 144 -0.44 6.12 -19.32
C LEU A 144 -0.24 6.47 -20.79
N ALA A 145 0.15 5.51 -21.62
CA ALA A 145 0.33 5.72 -23.05
C ALA A 145 -0.99 6.03 -23.78
N ALA A 146 -2.11 5.50 -23.26
CA ALA A 146 -3.46 5.79 -23.71
C ALA A 146 -4.46 5.66 -22.55
N LYS A 147 -5.67 6.20 -22.75
CA LYS A 147 -6.77 5.97 -21.79
C LYS A 147 -7.08 4.47 -21.72
N PRO A 148 -7.10 3.86 -20.51
CA PRO A 148 -7.26 2.43 -20.38
C PRO A 148 -8.71 2.02 -20.68
N ILE A 149 -8.87 0.90 -21.38
CA ILE A 149 -10.17 0.34 -21.74
C ILE A 149 -10.70 -0.49 -20.57
N LEU A 150 -11.89 -0.15 -20.07
CA LEU A 150 -12.61 -0.93 -19.06
C LEU A 150 -13.37 -2.05 -19.75
N LEU A 151 -13.11 -3.31 -19.39
CA LEU A 151 -13.77 -4.47 -20.02
C LEU A 151 -15.30 -4.42 -19.87
N ALA A 152 -15.80 -3.94 -18.73
CA ALA A 152 -17.23 -3.76 -18.48
C ALA A 152 -17.93 -2.84 -19.50
N LYS A 153 -17.17 -1.95 -20.14
CA LYS A 153 -17.66 -0.99 -21.13
C LYS A 153 -17.14 -1.26 -22.54
N GLU A 154 -16.49 -2.41 -22.79
CA GLU A 154 -15.79 -2.66 -24.06
C GLU A 154 -16.70 -2.52 -25.30
N LYS A 155 -17.99 -2.80 -25.12
CA LYS A 155 -19.01 -2.70 -26.19
C LYS A 155 -19.70 -1.33 -26.25
N ASP A 156 -19.40 -0.43 -25.32
CA ASP A 156 -19.96 0.91 -25.30
C ASP A 156 -19.27 1.81 -26.33
N PRO A 157 -19.92 2.88 -26.82
CA PRO A 157 -19.27 3.87 -27.69
C PRO A 157 -18.02 4.50 -27.07
N GLU A 158 -17.99 4.62 -25.75
CA GLU A 158 -16.87 5.19 -24.98
C GLU A 158 -16.36 4.20 -23.93
N PRO A 159 -15.51 3.23 -24.32
CA PRO A 159 -15.11 2.13 -23.45
C PRO A 159 -13.97 2.50 -22.48
N THR A 160 -13.40 3.70 -22.62
CA THR A 160 -12.20 4.11 -21.87
C THR A 160 -12.54 4.78 -20.54
N LEU A 161 -11.65 4.59 -19.55
CA LEU A 161 -11.64 5.39 -18.33
C LEU A 161 -10.93 6.71 -18.61
N ASN A 162 -11.43 7.81 -18.04
CA ASN A 162 -10.76 9.12 -18.16
C ASN A 162 -9.53 9.23 -17.25
N MET A 163 -8.67 8.21 -17.22
CA MET A 163 -7.43 8.20 -16.46
C MET A 163 -6.25 8.45 -17.38
N THR A 164 -5.40 9.38 -16.97
CA THR A 164 -4.16 9.75 -17.68
C THR A 164 -2.91 9.28 -16.95
N GLU A 165 -3.06 8.84 -15.69
CA GLU A 165 -1.97 8.42 -14.83
C GLU A 165 -2.33 7.16 -14.04
N ARG A 166 -1.33 6.29 -13.84
CA ARG A 166 -1.46 5.08 -13.02
C ARG A 166 -1.41 5.40 -11.52
N MET A 167 -2.15 4.64 -10.73
CA MET A 167 -2.13 4.71 -9.25
C MET A 167 -0.92 3.95 -8.69
N GLY A 168 -0.53 2.87 -9.37
CA GLY A 168 0.61 2.03 -9.08
C GLY A 168 0.84 1.07 -10.24
N VAL A 169 1.63 0.01 -10.03
CA VAL A 169 1.80 -1.06 -11.02
C VAL A 169 1.81 -2.41 -10.34
N ALA A 170 1.12 -3.39 -10.92
CA ALA A 170 1.18 -4.76 -10.43
C ALA A 170 2.57 -5.37 -10.72
N ARG A 171 3.12 -6.08 -9.74
CA ARG A 171 4.40 -6.79 -9.85
C ARG A 171 4.22 -8.21 -9.37
N LEU A 172 4.71 -9.16 -10.14
CA LEU A 172 4.87 -10.53 -9.69
C LEU A 172 6.05 -10.58 -8.73
N THR A 173 5.79 -10.49 -7.44
CA THR A 173 6.81 -10.39 -6.38
C THR A 173 7.25 -11.74 -5.84
N ARG A 174 6.44 -12.78 -6.03
CA ARG A 174 6.72 -14.15 -5.56
C ARG A 174 6.42 -15.17 -6.66
N PRO A 175 7.21 -15.19 -7.75
CA PRO A 175 6.96 -16.08 -8.89
C PRO A 175 6.89 -17.56 -8.49
N GLU A 176 7.68 -17.99 -7.51
CA GLU A 176 7.72 -19.36 -6.99
C GLU A 176 6.40 -19.79 -6.34
N ALA A 177 5.63 -18.84 -5.81
CA ALA A 177 4.35 -19.12 -5.16
C ALA A 177 3.17 -19.11 -6.15
N CYS A 178 3.37 -18.60 -7.38
CA CYS A 178 2.30 -18.45 -8.37
C CYS A 178 1.84 -19.81 -8.92
N LEU A 179 0.55 -20.12 -8.77
CA LEU A 179 -0.03 -21.38 -9.25
C LEU A 179 0.10 -21.55 -10.77
N ALA A 180 0.00 -20.47 -11.55
CA ALA A 180 0.19 -20.50 -13.00
C ALA A 180 1.61 -20.96 -13.39
N ILE A 181 2.61 -20.42 -12.70
CA ILE A 181 4.03 -20.77 -12.87
C ILE A 181 4.29 -22.23 -12.48
N GLN A 182 3.58 -22.71 -11.46
CA GLN A 182 3.63 -24.12 -11.03
C GLN A 182 2.84 -25.07 -11.94
N GLY A 183 2.15 -24.56 -12.98
CA GLY A 183 1.27 -25.36 -13.83
C GLY A 183 0.04 -25.92 -13.11
N LYS A 184 -0.40 -25.27 -12.03
CA LYS A 184 -1.52 -25.71 -11.19
C LYS A 184 -2.78 -24.90 -11.48
N GLY A 185 -3.91 -25.58 -11.42
CA GLY A 185 -5.24 -24.99 -11.39
C GLY A 185 -5.64 -24.45 -10.02
N PHE A 186 -6.87 -23.96 -9.94
CA PHE A 186 -7.49 -23.54 -8.68
C PHE A 186 -8.97 -23.91 -8.68
N LYS A 187 -9.42 -24.54 -7.58
CA LYS A 187 -10.83 -24.90 -7.36
C LYS A 187 -11.24 -24.50 -5.95
N GLY A 188 -12.34 -23.77 -5.83
CA GLY A 188 -12.85 -23.22 -4.57
C GLY A 188 -12.99 -21.70 -4.62
N GLN A 189 -13.11 -21.07 -3.46
CA GLN A 189 -13.23 -19.62 -3.32
C GLN A 189 -11.89 -19.01 -2.94
N THR A 190 -11.59 -17.83 -3.46
CA THR A 190 -10.39 -17.11 -3.06
C THR A 190 -10.65 -16.42 -1.73
N ARG A 191 -9.63 -16.39 -0.87
CA ARG A 191 -9.68 -15.85 0.50
C ARG A 191 -10.54 -16.72 1.45
N GLY A 192 -10.38 -16.45 2.75
CA GLY A 192 -11.13 -17.16 3.79
C GLY A 192 -12.58 -16.66 3.92
N PRO A 193 -13.45 -17.42 4.61
CA PRO A 193 -14.88 -17.09 4.78
C PRO A 193 -15.12 -15.74 5.47
N ASP A 194 -14.17 -15.27 6.28
CA ASP A 194 -14.23 -13.99 6.98
C ASP A 194 -13.85 -12.78 6.10
N PHE A 195 -13.40 -13.03 4.87
CA PHE A 195 -12.99 -11.95 3.97
C PHE A 195 -14.20 -11.14 3.51
N LYS A 196 -14.13 -9.82 3.72
CA LYS A 196 -15.23 -8.89 3.48
C LYS A 196 -15.16 -8.20 2.12
N GLY A 197 -14.03 -8.30 1.42
CA GLY A 197 -13.85 -7.63 0.14
C GLY A 197 -14.87 -8.09 -0.89
N THR A 198 -15.42 -7.13 -1.63
CA THR A 198 -16.43 -7.33 -2.66
C THR A 198 -15.90 -6.90 -4.01
N MET A 199 -16.44 -7.48 -5.08
CA MET A 199 -16.11 -7.09 -6.44
C MET A 199 -17.32 -7.25 -7.33
N ARG A 200 -17.40 -6.43 -8.37
CA ARG A 200 -18.29 -6.66 -9.49
C ARG A 200 -17.61 -7.57 -10.49
N TYR A 201 -18.01 -8.83 -10.45
CA TYR A 201 -17.65 -9.78 -11.51
C TYR A 201 -18.38 -9.39 -12.79
N MET A 202 -17.74 -9.60 -13.93
CA MET A 202 -18.30 -9.26 -15.25
C MET A 202 -19.65 -9.95 -15.51
N ASP A 203 -19.83 -11.16 -14.98
CA ASP A 203 -21.05 -11.97 -15.12
C ASP A 203 -22.12 -11.65 -14.05
N VAL A 204 -21.83 -10.72 -13.12
CA VAL A 204 -22.72 -10.32 -12.03
C VAL A 204 -23.27 -8.92 -12.32
N ASP A 205 -24.51 -8.68 -11.89
CA ASP A 205 -25.15 -7.36 -11.98
C ASP A 205 -24.21 -6.27 -11.43
N ARG A 206 -23.94 -5.27 -12.30
CA ARG A 206 -23.07 -4.12 -12.03
C ARG A 206 -23.48 -3.28 -10.81
N TRP A 207 -24.67 -3.46 -10.25
CA TRP A 207 -25.17 -2.76 -9.07
C TRP A 207 -25.18 -3.62 -7.81
N LYS A 208 -24.80 -4.90 -7.92
CA LYS A 208 -24.81 -5.87 -6.82
C LYS A 208 -23.45 -6.56 -6.70
N PRO A 209 -22.42 -5.87 -6.18
CA PRO A 209 -21.13 -6.50 -5.93
C PRO A 209 -21.31 -7.68 -4.96
N ILE A 210 -20.62 -8.78 -5.22
CA ILE A 210 -20.63 -9.96 -4.35
C ILE A 210 -19.30 -10.07 -3.62
N ARG A 211 -19.31 -10.76 -2.48
CA ARG A 211 -18.09 -11.02 -1.72
C ARG A 211 -17.22 -11.98 -2.51
N ILE A 212 -15.92 -11.71 -2.53
CA ILE A 212 -14.94 -12.57 -3.21
C ILE A 212 -14.90 -13.96 -2.58
N ALA A 213 -15.11 -14.04 -1.26
CA ALA A 213 -15.21 -15.30 -0.52
C ALA A 213 -16.43 -16.15 -0.92
N ASP A 214 -17.42 -15.57 -1.61
CA ASP A 214 -18.64 -16.25 -2.04
C ASP A 214 -18.61 -16.60 -3.54
N HIS A 215 -17.58 -16.18 -4.28
CA HIS A 215 -17.44 -16.44 -5.72
C HIS A 215 -16.56 -17.68 -5.99
N PRO A 216 -17.13 -18.77 -6.53
CA PRO A 216 -16.39 -20.00 -6.77
C PRO A 216 -15.58 -19.95 -8.07
N TYR A 217 -14.43 -20.61 -8.04
CA TYR A 217 -13.56 -20.84 -9.18
C TYR A 217 -13.38 -22.33 -9.42
N ASN A 218 -13.22 -22.69 -10.69
CA ASN A 218 -12.83 -24.02 -11.12
C ASN A 218 -12.05 -23.90 -12.43
N VAL A 219 -10.74 -23.66 -12.32
CA VAL A 219 -9.84 -23.46 -13.46
C VAL A 219 -8.76 -24.54 -13.46
N ALA A 220 -8.52 -25.16 -14.62
CA ALA A 220 -7.50 -26.21 -14.78
C ALA A 220 -6.08 -25.66 -14.63
N GLU A 221 -5.88 -24.40 -15.02
CA GLU A 221 -4.67 -23.62 -14.80
C GLU A 221 -5.07 -22.26 -14.23
N CYS A 222 -4.34 -21.77 -13.23
CA CYS A 222 -4.67 -20.51 -12.58
C CYS A 222 -4.47 -19.31 -13.52
N ASP A 223 -5.56 -18.63 -13.87
CA ASP A 223 -5.57 -17.39 -14.67
C ASP A 223 -6.22 -16.21 -13.93
N LEU A 224 -6.54 -16.35 -12.64
CA LEU A 224 -7.44 -15.44 -11.92
C LEU A 224 -7.02 -13.96 -11.98
N CYS A 225 -5.72 -13.67 -11.90
CA CYS A 225 -5.23 -12.30 -12.02
C CYS A 225 -5.50 -11.65 -13.39
N VAL A 226 -5.59 -12.46 -14.45
CA VAL A 226 -5.90 -12.03 -15.83
C VAL A 226 -7.40 -11.99 -16.05
N ARG A 227 -8.08 -13.08 -15.72
CA ARG A 227 -9.54 -13.22 -15.80
C ARG A 227 -10.27 -12.08 -15.11
N GLU A 228 -9.85 -11.71 -13.91
CA GLU A 228 -10.52 -10.70 -13.10
C GLU A 228 -9.94 -9.30 -13.32
N CYS A 229 -8.92 -9.14 -14.15
CA CYS A 229 -8.38 -7.81 -14.41
C CYS A 229 -9.46 -6.97 -15.13
N PRO A 230 -9.88 -5.81 -14.57
CA PRO A 230 -10.93 -5.02 -15.19
C PRO A 230 -10.47 -4.28 -16.45
N LEU A 231 -9.16 -4.25 -16.74
CA LEU A 231 -8.58 -3.49 -17.83
C LEU A 231 -8.10 -4.37 -18.97
N LYS A 232 -8.54 -4.03 -20.18
CA LYS A 232 -8.13 -4.74 -21.39
C LYS A 232 -6.61 -4.63 -21.59
N GLY A 233 -5.96 -5.77 -21.78
CA GLY A 233 -4.54 -5.84 -22.14
C GLY A 233 -3.58 -5.42 -21.02
N ALA A 234 -4.04 -5.22 -19.79
CA ALA A 234 -3.17 -4.84 -18.67
C ALA A 234 -2.35 -6.02 -18.11
N ILE A 235 -2.80 -7.25 -18.34
CA ILE A 235 -2.13 -8.47 -17.90
C ILE A 235 -2.53 -9.63 -18.82
N SER A 236 -1.60 -10.56 -19.08
CA SER A 236 -1.82 -11.77 -19.89
C SER A 236 -1.14 -12.97 -19.24
N ILE A 237 -1.54 -14.19 -19.64
CA ILE A 237 -0.76 -15.39 -19.37
C ILE A 237 0.13 -15.65 -20.59
N GLU A 238 1.44 -15.67 -20.38
CA GLU A 238 2.43 -15.91 -21.44
C GLU A 238 3.31 -17.11 -21.10
N THR A 239 3.86 -17.74 -22.14
CA THR A 239 4.86 -18.79 -21.95
C THR A 239 6.23 -18.13 -21.81
N VAL A 240 6.83 -18.25 -20.64
CA VAL A 240 8.17 -17.74 -20.34
C VAL A 240 9.16 -18.88 -20.16
N PHE A 241 10.42 -18.62 -20.46
CA PHE A 241 11.52 -19.55 -20.21
C PHE A 241 12.09 -19.31 -18.82
N ALA A 242 12.13 -20.36 -18.01
CA ALA A 242 12.84 -20.34 -16.74
C ALA A 242 14.37 -20.41 -16.96
N PRO A 243 15.17 -20.01 -15.96
CA PRO A 243 16.64 -20.09 -16.05
C PRO A 243 17.18 -21.50 -16.30
N ASP A 244 16.41 -22.54 -15.93
CA ASP A 244 16.72 -23.95 -16.18
C ASP A 244 16.33 -24.43 -17.59
N GLY A 245 15.85 -23.54 -18.45
CA GLY A 245 15.40 -23.84 -19.81
C GLY A 245 13.97 -24.40 -19.90
N SER A 246 13.30 -24.64 -18.78
CA SER A 246 11.91 -25.13 -18.79
C SER A 246 10.94 -24.02 -19.23
N LYS A 247 9.88 -24.43 -19.94
CA LYS A 247 8.77 -23.54 -20.31
C LYS A 247 7.74 -23.53 -19.19
N ARG A 248 7.31 -22.35 -18.77
CA ARG A 248 6.24 -22.20 -17.78
C ARG A 248 5.31 -21.05 -18.16
N LYS A 249 4.04 -21.18 -17.81
CA LYS A 249 3.07 -20.08 -17.96
C LYS A 249 3.29 -19.07 -16.85
N SER A 250 3.28 -17.78 -17.16
CA SER A 250 3.45 -16.72 -16.17
C SER A 250 2.49 -15.58 -16.47
N PRO A 251 1.89 -14.96 -15.43
CA PRO A 251 1.26 -13.66 -15.63
C PRO A 251 2.32 -12.62 -15.99
N VAL A 252 2.07 -11.89 -17.07
CA VAL A 252 2.90 -10.77 -17.53
C VAL A 252 2.04 -9.51 -17.47
N VAL A 253 2.53 -8.50 -16.76
CA VAL A 253 1.86 -7.20 -16.61
C VAL A 253 2.34 -6.28 -17.72
N HIS A 254 1.42 -5.54 -18.32
CA HIS A 254 1.64 -4.67 -19.49
C HIS A 254 1.37 -3.19 -19.17
N GLU A 255 1.76 -2.32 -20.10
CA GLU A 255 1.68 -0.86 -19.95
C GLU A 255 0.30 -0.33 -19.53
N PRO A 256 -0.84 -0.88 -20.00
CA PRO A 256 -2.18 -0.45 -19.58
C PRO A 256 -2.49 -0.67 -18.10
N CYS A 257 -1.62 -1.34 -17.34
CA CYS A 257 -1.79 -1.53 -15.91
C CYS A 257 -1.79 -0.19 -15.16
N VAL A 258 -2.93 0.12 -14.52
CA VAL A 258 -3.09 1.30 -13.67
C VAL A 258 -2.81 1.03 -12.18
N GLY A 259 -2.56 -0.24 -11.81
CA GLY A 259 -2.30 -0.65 -10.42
C GLY A 259 -3.51 -0.62 -9.50
N CYS A 260 -4.70 -0.98 -10.00
CA CYS A 260 -5.95 -0.91 -9.24
C CYS A 260 -6.07 -1.92 -8.09
N GLY A 261 -5.30 -3.01 -8.15
CA GLY A 261 -5.19 -4.00 -7.06
C GLY A 261 -6.05 -5.24 -7.19
N VAL A 262 -6.91 -5.34 -8.20
CA VAL A 262 -7.81 -6.52 -8.34
C VAL A 262 -7.02 -7.82 -8.39
N CYS A 263 -5.93 -7.87 -9.17
CA CYS A 263 -5.07 -9.06 -9.26
C CYS A 263 -4.45 -9.49 -7.92
N GLU A 264 -4.09 -8.53 -7.06
CA GLU A 264 -3.57 -8.80 -5.71
C GLU A 264 -4.69 -9.29 -4.79
N MET A 265 -5.88 -8.68 -4.88
CA MET A 265 -7.03 -9.04 -4.05
C MET A 265 -7.51 -10.47 -4.31
N VAL A 266 -7.65 -10.85 -5.59
CA VAL A 266 -8.19 -12.15 -6.01
C VAL A 266 -7.14 -13.27 -6.00
N CYS A 267 -5.86 -12.96 -5.80
CA CYS A 267 -4.81 -13.98 -5.77
C CYS A 267 -5.14 -15.04 -4.69
N PRO A 268 -5.24 -16.34 -5.05
CA PRO A 268 -5.60 -17.41 -4.11
C PRO A 268 -4.48 -17.75 -3.12
N VAL A 269 -3.26 -17.30 -3.40
CA VAL A 269 -2.07 -17.62 -2.61
C VAL A 269 -1.95 -16.64 -1.45
N GLU A 270 -1.54 -17.14 -0.28
CA GLU A 270 -1.28 -16.34 0.91
C GLU A 270 0.15 -16.62 1.42
N PRO A 271 1.03 -15.59 1.49
CA PRO A 271 0.87 -14.22 0.97
C PRO A 271 0.73 -14.15 -0.56
N SER A 272 0.08 -13.10 -1.07
CA SER A 272 -0.15 -12.92 -2.51
C SER A 272 1.14 -13.01 -3.33
N CYS A 273 1.07 -13.68 -4.49
CA CYS A 273 2.22 -13.78 -5.39
C CYS A 273 2.42 -12.56 -6.30
N ILE A 274 1.36 -11.78 -6.49
CA ILE A 274 1.33 -10.54 -7.27
C ILE A 274 0.84 -9.42 -6.36
N THR A 275 1.59 -8.33 -6.30
CA THR A 275 1.33 -7.20 -5.39
C THR A 275 1.41 -5.89 -6.13
N ILE A 276 0.65 -4.89 -5.71
CA ILE A 276 0.71 -3.55 -6.25
C ILE A 276 1.88 -2.80 -5.62
N GLU A 277 2.82 -2.41 -6.47
CA GLU A 277 3.79 -1.38 -6.15
C GLU A 277 3.05 -0.03 -6.10
N ALA A 278 2.69 0.41 -4.89
CA ALA A 278 2.00 1.67 -4.67
C ALA A 278 2.83 2.85 -5.23
N ARG A 279 2.19 3.71 -6.02
CA ARG A 279 2.85 4.80 -6.78
C ARG A 279 3.94 4.31 -7.73
N GLY A 280 3.99 3.01 -8.02
CA GLY A 280 4.85 2.40 -9.01
C GLY A 280 4.70 3.06 -10.37
N VAL A 281 5.77 2.98 -11.15
CA VAL A 281 5.89 3.58 -12.48
C VAL A 281 6.12 2.50 -13.52
N TRP A 282 5.67 2.75 -14.74
CA TRP A 282 6.03 1.89 -15.87
C TRP A 282 7.50 2.11 -16.19
N LYS A 283 8.24 1.01 -16.32
CA LYS A 283 9.65 1.01 -16.69
C LYS A 283 9.71 0.31 -18.04
N THR A 284 10.00 1.09 -19.07
CA THR A 284 10.31 0.61 -20.43
C THR A 284 11.64 -0.11 -20.46
#